data_AF-A0A955E3A8-F1
#
_entry.id   AF-A0A955E3A8-F1
#
_cell.length_a   1.000
_cell.length_b   1.000
_cell.length_c   1.000
_cell.angle_alpha   90.00
_cell.angle_beta   90.00
_cell.angle_gamma   90.00
#
_symmetry.space_group_name_H-M   'P 1'
#
loop_
_entity.id
_entity.type
_entity.pdbx_description
1 polymer ?
#
loop_
_entity_poly.entity_id
_entity_poly.type
_entity_poly.pdbx_seq_one_letter_code
_entity_poly.pdbx_strand_id
1 'polypeptide(L)'
;MNDSLLPQDKPDQNDSANKVFLNLEVTDSTTGIPSLNQGPASGLHGPSKSKLDTQMMIAGVVLLVGVGAVYGMRYLGMAAGLDESVVSIDYTSQAVPEVTKRYSEVMGALDDSTRVRQFSDEVELPEHPFAHEDLGDGTDLPMDPGMSEEERLALQRQRDFENARTAHENEIASELYSFELQGVIGGKRPAARISGHAVRVGMELGTHFTVVEITGRTVIIEADGLRYELAMGQPAQLVD
;
A
#
# COMPACT_ATOMS: atom_id res chain seq x y z
N MET A 1 -61.51 -52.17 33.49
CA MET A 1 -62.72 -51.76 32.75
C MET A 1 -62.29 -50.81 31.66
N ASN A 2 -62.80 -51.08 30.46
CA ASN A 2 -62.69 -50.38 29.18
C ASN A 2 -61.36 -50.55 28.43
N ASP A 3 -61.28 -51.45 27.46
CA ASP A 3 -61.88 -51.53 26.09
C ASP A 3 -60.99 -50.87 25.03
N SER A 4 -60.41 -51.77 24.22
CA SER A 4 -60.38 -51.79 22.75
C SER A 4 -60.20 -50.47 21.99
N LEU A 5 -59.17 -50.43 21.13
CA LEU A 5 -59.27 -50.13 19.68
C LEU A 5 -57.86 -50.13 19.03
N LEU A 6 -57.53 -51.20 18.31
CA LEU A 6 -56.83 -51.10 17.01
C LEU A 6 -57.85 -50.50 16.01
N PRO A 7 -57.51 -49.81 14.90
CA PRO A 7 -56.45 -50.19 13.94
C PRO A 7 -55.76 -49.02 13.18
N GLN A 8 -54.69 -49.31 12.43
CA GLN A 8 -54.56 -49.07 10.98
C GLN A 8 -53.11 -48.93 10.55
N ASP A 9 -52.71 -49.94 9.80
CA ASP A 9 -51.62 -49.97 8.84
C ASP A 9 -51.89 -49.00 7.68
N LYS A 10 -50.92 -48.12 7.39
CA LYS A 10 -50.75 -47.43 6.10
C LYS A 10 -49.24 -47.25 5.85
N PRO A 11 -48.71 -47.71 4.70
CA PRO A 11 -47.32 -47.53 4.34
C PRO A 11 -47.16 -46.22 3.56
N ASP A 12 -46.60 -45.19 4.19
CA ASP A 12 -46.13 -44.01 3.47
C ASP A 12 -44.70 -44.23 2.98
N GLN A 13 -44.67 -44.64 1.73
CA GLN A 13 -43.60 -44.60 0.76
C GLN A 13 -43.04 -43.17 0.63
N ASN A 14 -41.90 -42.89 1.27
CA ASN A 14 -41.02 -41.79 0.88
C ASN A 14 -39.62 -41.96 1.49
N ASP A 15 -38.88 -42.96 1.02
CA ASP A 15 -37.49 -43.23 1.43
C ASP A 15 -36.53 -43.18 0.24
N SER A 16 -36.73 -42.21 -0.65
CA SER A 16 -35.99 -42.04 -1.90
C SER A 16 -35.56 -40.59 -2.15
N ALA A 17 -35.05 -39.90 -1.13
CA ALA A 17 -34.53 -38.53 -1.33
C ALA A 17 -33.34 -38.12 -0.44
N ASN A 18 -32.60 -39.05 0.17
CA ASN A 18 -31.37 -38.70 0.90
C ASN A 18 -30.32 -39.83 0.96
N LYS A 19 -30.06 -40.48 -0.16
CA LYS A 19 -28.86 -41.34 -0.34
C LYS A 19 -28.09 -40.93 -1.59
N VAL A 20 -27.64 -39.67 -1.63
CA VAL A 20 -26.70 -39.14 -2.65
C VAL A 20 -25.42 -38.59 -2.00
N PHE A 21 -25.21 -38.81 -0.70
CA PHE A 21 -23.95 -38.45 -0.05
C PHE A 21 -23.12 -39.71 0.22
N LEU A 22 -22.14 -39.90 -0.67
CA LEU A 22 -20.86 -40.57 -0.45
C LEU A 22 -20.92 -41.96 0.23
N ASN A 23 -21.08 -43.00 -0.58
CA ASN A 23 -20.45 -44.29 -0.27
C ASN A 23 -18.93 -44.10 -0.33
N LEU A 24 -18.32 -43.76 0.81
CA LEU A 24 -16.88 -43.64 0.99
C LEU A 24 -16.35 -44.87 1.74
N GLU A 25 -16.66 -46.07 1.24
CA GLU A 25 -16.22 -47.30 1.90
C GLU A 25 -15.91 -48.41 0.88
N VAL A 26 -15.13 -48.06 -0.15
CA VAL A 26 -14.27 -49.04 -0.84
C VAL A 26 -12.99 -48.32 -1.26
N THR A 27 -12.05 -48.21 -0.33
CA THR A 27 -10.65 -47.91 -0.69
C THR A 27 -9.97 -49.23 -0.99
N ASP A 28 -9.73 -49.54 -2.27
CA ASP A 28 -8.73 -50.54 -2.62
C ASP A 28 -7.36 -50.03 -2.14
N SER A 29 -6.80 -50.73 -1.15
CA SER A 29 -5.66 -50.30 -0.33
C SER A 29 -4.30 -50.30 -1.06
N THR A 30 -4.26 -50.16 -2.39
CA THR A 30 -3.02 -50.38 -3.15
C THR A 30 -2.59 -49.24 -4.08
N THR A 31 -3.47 -48.34 -4.52
CA THR A 31 -3.05 -47.18 -5.34
C THR A 31 -4.11 -46.07 -5.30
N GLY A 32 -3.96 -45.09 -4.40
CA GLY A 32 -4.93 -44.00 -4.18
C GLY A 32 -4.99 -42.94 -5.27
N ILE A 33 -5.42 -43.31 -6.49
CA ILE A 33 -5.74 -42.35 -7.57
C ILE A 33 -7.12 -42.71 -8.14
N PRO A 34 -8.10 -41.79 -8.16
CA PRO A 34 -9.40 -42.06 -8.77
C PRO A 34 -9.27 -42.14 -10.29
N SER A 35 -9.59 -43.30 -10.86
CA SER A 35 -9.62 -43.53 -12.31
C SER A 35 -10.83 -42.87 -12.95
N LEU A 36 -10.60 -41.79 -13.69
CA LEU A 36 -11.60 -41.07 -14.48
C LEU A 36 -11.80 -41.75 -15.85
N ASN A 37 -12.34 -42.97 -15.89
CA ASN A 37 -12.62 -43.62 -17.17
C ASN A 37 -13.78 -44.60 -17.10
N GLN A 38 -15.01 -44.08 -17.05
CA GLN A 38 -16.23 -44.79 -17.46
C GLN A 38 -17.43 -43.83 -17.48
N GLY A 39 -17.64 -43.18 -18.63
CA GLY A 39 -18.92 -42.60 -19.00
C GLY A 39 -19.52 -43.42 -20.15
N PRO A 40 -20.84 -43.69 -20.16
CA PRO A 40 -21.45 -44.57 -21.16
C PRO A 40 -21.46 -43.91 -22.55
N ALA A 41 -20.82 -44.59 -23.50
CA ALA A 41 -20.93 -44.30 -24.92
C ALA A 41 -22.35 -44.65 -25.40
N SER A 42 -23.24 -43.67 -25.40
CA SER A 42 -24.50 -43.74 -26.14
C SER A 42 -24.35 -43.00 -27.46
N GLY A 43 -24.21 -43.77 -28.54
CA GLY A 43 -24.22 -43.29 -29.90
C GLY A 43 -25.61 -42.81 -30.31
N LEU A 44 -25.70 -41.56 -30.75
CA LEU A 44 -26.81 -41.00 -31.52
C LEU A 44 -26.20 -40.12 -32.63
N HIS A 45 -25.83 -40.75 -33.74
CA HIS A 45 -25.43 -40.05 -34.96
C HIS A 45 -26.67 -39.83 -35.85
N GLY A 46 -27.22 -38.62 -35.83
CA GLY A 46 -28.19 -38.14 -36.82
C GLY A 46 -27.48 -37.47 -38.01
N PRO A 47 -28.08 -37.45 -39.21
CA PRO A 47 -27.46 -36.88 -40.40
C PRO A 47 -27.25 -35.37 -40.24
N SER A 48 -25.99 -34.94 -40.18
CA SER A 48 -25.61 -33.54 -40.07
C SER A 48 -25.83 -32.81 -41.40
N LYS A 49 -26.98 -32.13 -41.54
CA LYS A 49 -27.18 -31.09 -42.57
C LYS A 49 -26.43 -29.82 -42.14
N SER A 50 -25.71 -29.27 -43.11
CA SER A 50 -24.74 -28.16 -43.10
C SER A 50 -24.62 -27.36 -41.79
N LYS A 51 -23.52 -27.61 -41.08
CA LYS A 51 -23.08 -26.81 -39.93
C LYS A 51 -22.18 -25.70 -40.47
N LEU A 52 -22.73 -24.49 -40.66
CA LEU A 52 -21.92 -23.34 -40.25
C LEU A 52 -21.74 -23.54 -38.76
N ASP A 53 -20.50 -23.83 -38.38
CA ASP A 53 -20.14 -24.23 -37.03
C ASP A 53 -20.68 -23.17 -36.06
N THR A 54 -21.67 -23.53 -35.26
CA THR A 54 -22.24 -22.63 -34.23
C THR A 54 -21.12 -22.06 -33.36
N GLN A 55 -20.02 -22.80 -33.23
CA GLN A 55 -18.79 -22.38 -32.58
C GLN A 55 -18.09 -21.21 -33.29
N MET A 56 -18.04 -21.20 -34.63
CA MET A 56 -17.54 -20.06 -35.42
C MET A 56 -18.42 -18.82 -35.24
N MET A 57 -19.75 -18.98 -35.16
CA MET A 57 -20.65 -17.84 -34.93
C MET A 57 -20.43 -17.23 -33.54
N ILE A 58 -20.33 -18.06 -32.50
CA ILE A 58 -20.09 -17.59 -31.12
C ILE A 58 -18.71 -16.93 -31.02
N ALA A 59 -17.67 -17.55 -31.60
CA ALA A 59 -16.32 -16.97 -31.64
C ALA A 59 -16.31 -15.60 -32.34
N GLY A 60 -17.04 -15.47 -33.45
CA GLY A 60 -17.19 -14.20 -34.17
C GLY A 60 -17.84 -13.10 -33.32
N VAL A 61 -18.90 -13.42 -32.59
CA VAL A 61 -19.59 -12.46 -31.70
C VAL A 61 -18.69 -12.01 -30.56
N VAL A 62 -18.00 -12.94 -29.89
CA VAL A 62 -17.09 -12.61 -28.78
C VAL A 62 -15.94 -11.72 -29.26
N LEU A 63 -15.38 -12.01 -30.44
CA LEU A 63 -14.32 -11.21 -31.04
C LEU A 63 -14.81 -9.80 -31.36
N LEU A 64 -16.02 -9.65 -31.90
CA LEU A 64 -16.62 -8.36 -32.23
C LEU A 64 -16.83 -7.50 -30.96
N VAL A 65 -17.35 -8.10 -29.89
CA VAL A 65 -17.51 -7.41 -28.59
C VAL A 65 -16.16 -7.00 -28.00
N GLY A 66 -15.15 -7.88 -28.05
CA GLY A 66 -13.80 -7.60 -27.56
C GLY A 66 -13.14 -6.43 -28.28
N VAL A 67 -13.19 -6.42 -29.62
CA VAL A 67 -12.65 -5.31 -30.43
C VAL A 67 -13.39 -4.00 -30.12
N GLY A 68 -14.73 -4.05 -29.97
CA GLY A 68 -15.53 -2.88 -29.60
C GLY A 68 -15.16 -2.30 -28.24
N ALA A 69 -14.95 -3.15 -27.22
CA ALA A 69 -14.58 -2.70 -25.88
C ALA A 69 -13.20 -2.01 -25.84
N VAL A 70 -12.20 -2.60 -26.51
CA VAL A 70 -10.84 -2.01 -26.58
C VAL A 70 -10.86 -0.68 -27.35
N TYR A 71 -11.61 -0.62 -28.46
CA TYR A 71 -11.75 0.62 -29.22
C TYR A 71 -12.44 1.72 -28.41
N GLY A 72 -13.47 1.36 -27.63
CA GLY A 72 -14.17 2.28 -26.74
C GLY A 72 -13.28 2.89 -25.68
N MET A 73 -12.47 2.09 -24.98
CA MET A 73 -11.52 2.60 -23.98
C MET A 73 -10.47 3.51 -24.60
N ARG A 74 -9.98 3.17 -25.79
CA ARG A 74 -9.01 4.00 -26.52
C ARG A 74 -9.62 5.34 -26.93
N TYR A 75 -10.84 5.34 -27.44
CA TYR A 75 -11.52 6.55 -27.87
C TYR A 75 -11.86 7.46 -26.68
N LEU A 76 -12.40 6.92 -25.59
CA LEU A 76 -12.70 7.70 -24.38
C LEU A 76 -11.43 8.22 -23.70
N GLY A 77 -10.35 7.42 -23.67
CA GLY A 77 -9.07 7.85 -23.11
C GLY A 77 -8.44 9.00 -23.88
N MET A 78 -8.57 9.02 -25.21
CA MET A 78 -8.09 10.14 -26.04
C MET A 78 -9.03 11.35 -25.99
N ALA A 79 -10.34 11.13 -25.90
CA ALA A 79 -11.34 12.21 -25.78
C ALA A 79 -11.32 12.90 -24.40
N ALA A 80 -10.87 12.20 -23.36
CA ALA A 80 -10.58 12.78 -22.05
C ALA A 80 -9.24 13.54 -22.01
N GLY A 81 -8.49 13.57 -23.12
CA GLY A 81 -7.37 14.47 -23.34
C GLY A 81 -7.85 15.90 -23.45
N LEU A 82 -8.06 16.52 -22.28
CA LEU A 82 -7.77 17.92 -21.98
C LEU A 82 -7.97 18.88 -23.17
N ASP A 83 -9.15 19.49 -23.22
CA ASP A 83 -9.25 20.91 -23.58
C ASP A 83 -8.54 21.70 -22.46
N GLU A 84 -7.21 21.55 -22.40
CA GLU A 84 -6.35 22.43 -21.64
C GLU A 84 -6.45 23.74 -22.40
N SER A 85 -7.45 24.54 -22.03
CA SER A 85 -7.39 25.97 -22.24
C SER A 85 -6.04 26.36 -21.65
N VAL A 86 -5.06 26.57 -22.53
CA VAL A 86 -3.79 27.18 -22.19
C VAL A 86 -4.18 28.54 -21.63
N VAL A 87 -4.40 28.57 -20.32
CA VAL A 87 -4.35 29.79 -19.55
C VAL A 87 -2.88 30.14 -19.66
N SER A 88 -2.55 30.87 -20.71
CA SER A 88 -1.33 31.65 -20.76
C SER A 88 -1.43 32.56 -19.55
N ILE A 89 -0.84 32.13 -18.44
CA ILE A 89 -0.62 32.98 -17.28
C ILE A 89 0.32 34.04 -17.82
N ASP A 90 -0.27 35.12 -18.28
CA ASP A 90 0.43 36.29 -18.74
C ASP A 90 0.98 36.92 -17.46
N TYR A 91 2.20 36.54 -17.10
CA TYR A 91 2.94 37.14 -16.00
C TYR A 91 3.24 38.57 -16.41
N THR A 92 2.29 39.46 -16.17
CA THR A 92 2.56 40.88 -16.06
C THR A 92 3.45 41.06 -14.82
N SER A 93 4.76 40.89 -15.04
CA SER A 93 5.78 41.30 -14.12
C SER A 93 5.73 42.82 -14.04
N GLN A 94 4.89 43.34 -13.15
CA GLN A 94 5.12 44.67 -12.61
C GLN A 94 6.52 44.61 -12.00
N ALA A 95 7.49 45.22 -12.68
CA ALA A 95 8.86 45.33 -12.20
C ALA A 95 8.85 46.21 -10.94
N VAL A 96 8.55 45.60 -9.80
CA VAL A 96 8.64 46.25 -8.50
C VAL A 96 10.13 46.54 -8.31
N PRO A 97 10.54 47.81 -8.21
CA PRO A 97 11.96 48.20 -8.15
C PRO A 97 12.68 47.64 -6.92
N GLU A 98 11.93 47.15 -5.94
CA GLU A 98 12.44 46.47 -4.77
C GLU A 98 12.88 45.03 -5.07
N VAL A 99 12.18 44.32 -5.95
CA VAL A 99 12.49 42.93 -6.34
C VAL A 99 13.75 42.90 -7.21
N THR A 100 13.93 43.88 -8.10
CA THR A 100 15.15 43.97 -8.93
C THR A 100 16.39 44.31 -8.09
N LYS A 101 16.24 45.14 -7.05
CA LYS A 101 17.31 45.41 -6.08
C LYS A 101 17.71 44.15 -5.31
N ARG A 102 16.74 43.45 -4.72
CA ARG A 102 17.01 42.18 -4.00
C ARG A 102 17.63 41.13 -4.91
N TYR A 103 17.14 41.01 -6.14
CA TYR A 103 17.72 40.10 -7.12
C TYR A 103 19.16 40.46 -7.46
N SER A 104 19.47 41.75 -7.69
CA SER A 104 20.84 42.19 -7.98
C SER A 104 21.79 42.00 -6.79
N GLU A 105 21.28 42.14 -5.56
CA GLU A 105 22.03 41.90 -4.33
C GLU A 105 22.32 40.42 -4.14
N VAL A 106 21.33 39.55 -4.37
CA VAL A 106 21.51 38.09 -4.32
C VAL A 106 22.48 37.62 -5.41
N MET A 107 22.36 38.12 -6.63
CA MET A 107 23.29 37.79 -7.73
C MET A 107 24.71 38.30 -7.45
N GLY A 108 24.85 39.48 -6.83
CA GLY A 108 26.15 40.00 -6.41
C GLY A 108 26.78 39.16 -5.30
N ALA A 109 26.00 38.75 -4.31
CA ALA A 109 26.47 37.87 -3.22
C ALA A 109 26.88 36.49 -3.75
N LEU A 110 26.16 35.95 -4.73
CA LEU A 110 26.52 34.71 -5.42
C LEU A 110 27.83 34.85 -6.20
N ASP A 111 28.02 35.94 -6.94
CA ASP A 111 29.27 36.19 -7.69
C ASP A 111 30.47 36.35 -6.74
N ASP A 112 30.30 37.06 -5.62
CA ASP A 112 31.33 37.17 -4.58
C ASP A 112 31.61 35.84 -3.88
N SER A 113 30.61 34.97 -3.70
CA SER A 113 30.80 33.61 -3.15
C SER A 113 31.47 32.65 -4.14
N THR A 114 31.32 32.89 -5.44
CA THR A 114 31.89 32.06 -6.51
C THR A 114 33.34 32.45 -6.80
N ARG A 115 33.80 33.61 -6.32
CA ARG A 115 35.23 33.93 -6.28
C ARG A 115 35.94 32.96 -5.37
N VAL A 116 36.57 31.96 -6.00
CA VAL A 116 37.53 31.05 -5.39
C VAL A 116 38.56 31.89 -4.65
N ARG A 117 38.45 31.95 -3.31
CA ARG A 117 39.53 32.46 -2.47
C ARG A 117 40.70 31.52 -2.68
N GLN A 118 41.62 31.91 -3.55
CA GLN A 118 42.90 31.24 -3.68
C GLN A 118 43.58 31.38 -2.31
N PHE A 119 43.64 30.29 -1.56
CA PHE A 119 44.46 30.22 -0.36
C PHE A 119 45.87 30.58 -0.78
N SER A 120 46.47 31.58 -0.12
CA SER A 120 47.90 31.84 -0.28
C SER A 120 48.65 30.58 0.14
N ASP A 121 49.70 30.20 -0.61
CA ASP A 121 50.47 28.93 -0.51
C ASP A 121 51.05 28.57 0.87
N GLU A 122 50.76 29.33 1.92
CA GLU A 122 51.28 29.15 3.29
C GLU A 122 50.27 28.60 4.29
N VAL A 123 49.03 28.30 3.89
CA VAL A 123 48.05 27.68 4.79
C VAL A 123 48.12 26.17 4.62
N GLU A 124 48.72 25.47 5.59
CA GLU A 124 48.67 24.01 5.69
C GLU A 124 47.20 23.57 5.72
N LEU A 125 46.73 22.94 4.65
CA LEU A 125 45.39 22.34 4.63
C LEU A 125 45.38 21.16 5.61
N PRO A 126 44.37 21.04 6.49
CA PRO A 126 44.23 19.87 7.36
C PRO A 126 44.13 18.59 6.51
N GLU A 127 44.73 17.50 6.99
CA GLU A 127 44.87 16.22 6.25
C GLU A 127 43.54 15.64 5.75
N HIS A 128 42.40 16.06 6.31
CA HIS A 128 41.07 15.61 5.94
C HIS A 128 40.09 16.77 5.74
N PRO A 129 40.09 17.43 4.57
CA PRO A 129 39.23 18.58 4.29
C PRO A 129 37.73 18.23 4.15
N PHE A 130 37.40 16.94 4.10
CA PHE A 130 36.03 16.43 3.97
C PHE A 130 35.72 15.30 4.95
N ALA A 131 36.59 15.06 5.94
CA ALA A 131 36.11 14.30 7.08
C ALA A 131 35.06 15.20 7.75
N HIS A 132 33.82 14.72 7.77
CA HIS A 132 32.91 15.19 8.80
C HIS A 132 33.67 14.93 10.10
N GLU A 133 34.08 16.00 10.80
CA GLU A 133 34.25 15.88 12.24
C GLU A 133 33.00 15.16 12.70
N ASP A 134 33.18 13.92 13.14
CA ASP A 134 32.26 13.34 14.09
C ASP A 134 32.07 14.46 15.10
N LEU A 135 30.89 15.08 15.08
CA LEU A 135 30.40 15.94 16.14
C LEU A 135 30.28 15.02 17.36
N GLY A 136 31.42 14.65 17.92
CA GLY A 136 31.54 14.09 19.22
C GLY A 136 31.01 15.16 20.15
N ASP A 137 29.74 15.00 20.54
CA ASP A 137 29.21 15.40 21.83
C ASP A 137 29.67 16.81 22.31
N GLY A 138 29.63 17.77 21.39
CA GLY A 138 30.36 19.03 21.56
C GLY A 138 29.89 20.08 20.56
N THR A 139 28.60 20.40 20.63
CA THR A 139 27.99 21.51 19.88
C THR A 139 28.47 22.85 20.42
N ASP A 140 29.74 23.22 20.20
CA ASP A 140 30.23 24.58 20.38
C ASP A 140 29.73 25.46 19.22
N LEU A 141 28.45 25.78 19.28
CA LEU A 141 27.86 26.88 18.51
C LEU A 141 28.46 28.21 19.01
N PRO A 142 28.54 29.25 18.16
CA PRO A 142 29.05 30.57 18.55
C PRO A 142 28.26 31.10 19.75
N MET A 143 28.87 31.03 20.93
CA MET A 143 28.29 31.43 22.20
C MET A 143 28.32 32.95 22.31
N ASP A 144 27.19 33.55 22.64
CA ASP A 144 27.13 34.96 23.04
C ASP A 144 27.82 35.11 24.41
N PRO A 145 28.93 35.86 24.52
CA PRO A 145 29.76 35.93 25.73
C PRO A 145 29.05 36.58 26.95
N GLY A 146 27.80 37.02 26.82
CA GLY A 146 27.03 37.68 27.89
C GLY A 146 26.08 36.80 28.72
N MET A 147 25.84 35.53 28.36
CA MET A 147 24.84 34.69 29.04
C MET A 147 25.32 34.13 30.39
N SER A 148 24.46 34.17 31.42
CA SER A 148 24.73 33.59 32.75
C SER A 148 24.78 32.05 32.71
N GLU A 149 25.56 31.40 33.58
CA GLU A 149 25.68 29.93 33.62
C GLU A 149 24.35 29.21 33.85
N GLU A 150 23.43 29.83 34.60
CA GLU A 150 22.11 29.29 34.89
C GLU A 150 21.18 29.29 33.66
N GLU A 151 21.29 30.35 32.85
CA GLU A 151 20.55 30.49 31.58
C GLU A 151 21.07 29.51 30.53
N ARG A 152 22.38 29.23 30.53
CA ARG A 152 22.99 28.20 29.66
C ARG A 152 22.48 26.81 29.98
N LEU A 153 22.42 26.43 31.26
CA LEU A 153 21.89 25.14 31.70
C LEU A 153 20.38 24.98 31.42
N ALA A 154 19.62 26.08 31.41
CA ALA A 154 18.21 26.06 31.03
C ALA A 154 18.06 25.86 29.52
N LEU A 155 18.82 26.61 28.71
CA LEU A 155 18.79 26.53 27.25
C LEU A 155 19.26 25.15 26.74
N GLN A 156 20.30 24.59 27.36
CA GLN A 156 20.80 23.26 27.03
C GLN A 156 19.75 22.18 27.32
N ARG A 157 19.14 22.19 28.51
CA ARG A 157 18.06 21.24 28.84
C ARG A 157 16.85 21.36 27.91
N GLN A 158 16.52 22.58 27.49
CA GLN A 158 15.44 22.80 26.54
C GLN A 158 15.78 22.21 25.16
N ARG A 159 17.01 22.43 24.68
CA ARG A 159 17.50 21.85 23.42
C ARG A 159 17.58 20.33 23.48
N ASP A 160 18.06 19.76 24.58
CA ASP A 160 18.14 18.31 24.75
C ASP A 160 16.74 17.68 24.71
N PHE A 161 15.75 18.35 25.29
CA PHE A 161 14.36 17.91 25.22
C PHE A 161 13.79 18.00 23.80
N GLU A 162 14.06 19.09 23.07
CA GLU A 162 13.63 19.25 21.67
C GLU A 162 14.32 18.24 20.75
N ASN A 163 15.61 17.99 20.94
CA ASN A 163 16.39 16.99 20.21
C ASN A 163 15.88 15.57 20.49
N ALA A 164 15.58 15.24 21.76
CA ALA A 164 15.01 13.93 22.10
C ALA A 164 13.64 13.72 21.47
N ARG A 165 12.80 14.76 21.44
CA ARG A 165 11.49 14.70 20.80
C ARG A 165 11.59 14.50 19.29
N THR A 166 12.44 15.27 18.63
CA THR A 166 12.64 15.15 17.17
C THR A 166 13.28 13.81 16.79
N ALA A 167 14.19 13.28 17.61
CA ALA A 167 14.72 11.94 17.42
C ALA A 167 13.61 10.86 17.48
N HIS A 168 12.73 10.92 18.48
CA HIS A 168 11.60 10.00 18.60
C HIS A 168 10.63 10.10 17.43
N GLU A 169 10.29 11.31 16.99
CA GLU A 169 9.43 11.53 15.81
C GLU A 169 10.07 10.96 14.52
N ASN A 170 11.40 11.10 14.37
CA ASN A 170 12.14 10.54 13.24
C ASN A 170 12.20 9.01 13.28
N GLU A 171 12.36 8.41 14.47
CA GLU A 171 12.35 6.96 14.66
C GLU A 171 10.99 6.38 14.23
N ILE A 172 9.89 6.95 14.73
CA ILE A 172 8.53 6.55 14.35
C ILE A 172 8.30 6.70 12.85
N ALA A 173 8.71 7.83 12.26
CA ALA A 173 8.55 8.07 10.83
C ALA A 173 9.34 7.05 10.00
N SER A 174 10.59 6.76 10.39
CA SER A 174 11.44 5.80 9.70
C SER A 174 10.88 4.38 9.75
N GLU A 175 10.33 3.98 10.90
CA GLU A 175 9.69 2.68 11.08
C GLU A 175 8.38 2.61 10.26
N LEU A 176 7.58 3.68 10.25
CA LEU A 176 6.36 3.78 9.45
C LEU A 176 6.62 3.58 7.95
N TYR A 177 7.67 4.20 7.41
CA TYR A 177 8.04 4.05 6.00
C TYR A 177 8.60 2.66 5.65
N SER A 178 9.03 1.89 6.64
CA SER A 178 9.49 0.51 6.44
C SER A 178 8.34 -0.50 6.27
N PHE A 179 7.12 -0.10 6.63
CA PHE A 179 5.95 -0.97 6.54
C PHE A 179 5.33 -0.97 5.15
N GLU A 180 5.24 -2.15 4.55
CA GLU A 180 4.58 -2.36 3.27
C GLU A 180 3.44 -3.36 3.42
N LEU A 181 2.21 -2.92 3.09
CA LEU A 181 1.05 -3.81 3.07
C LEU A 181 1.06 -4.67 1.81
N GLN A 182 1.37 -5.96 1.98
CA GLN A 182 1.46 -6.93 0.89
C GLN A 182 0.10 -7.56 0.56
N GLY A 183 -0.77 -7.71 1.55
CA GLY A 183 -2.09 -8.27 1.32
C GLY A 183 -2.95 -8.34 2.57
N VAL A 184 -4.25 -8.44 2.36
CA VAL A 184 -5.26 -8.61 3.42
C VAL A 184 -6.05 -9.88 3.14
N ILE A 185 -6.14 -10.73 4.15
CA ILE A 185 -6.95 -11.95 4.16
C ILE A 185 -8.27 -11.58 4.83
N GLY A 186 -9.33 -11.45 4.03
CA GLY A 186 -10.68 -11.19 4.52
C GLY A 186 -11.33 -12.40 5.20
N GLY A 187 -12.43 -12.16 5.92
CA GLY A 187 -13.24 -13.20 6.57
C GLY A 187 -13.77 -12.77 7.94
N LYS A 188 -14.29 -13.72 8.72
CA LYS A 188 -14.79 -13.46 10.09
C LYS A 188 -13.70 -13.03 11.07
N ARG A 189 -12.44 -13.34 10.74
CA ARG A 189 -11.24 -12.96 11.49
C ARG A 189 -10.22 -12.42 10.49
N PRO A 190 -10.25 -11.12 10.18
CA PRO A 190 -9.34 -10.54 9.20
C PRO A 190 -7.88 -10.61 9.70
N ALA A 191 -6.97 -10.81 8.76
CA ALA A 191 -5.53 -10.78 8.99
C ALA A 191 -4.84 -10.06 7.83
N ALA A 192 -3.76 -9.34 8.11
CA ALA A 192 -2.99 -8.63 7.10
C ALA A 192 -1.55 -9.15 7.07
N ARG A 193 -0.90 -9.04 5.91
CA ARG A 193 0.52 -9.32 5.75
C ARG A 193 1.25 -8.00 5.53
N ILE A 194 2.02 -7.59 6.53
CA ILE A 194 2.77 -6.33 6.52
C ILE A 194 4.25 -6.69 6.62
N SER A 195 5.05 -6.23 5.66
CA SER A 195 6.50 -6.49 5.58
C SER A 195 6.87 -7.97 5.79
N GLY A 196 6.07 -8.88 5.23
CA GLY A 196 6.28 -10.33 5.32
C GLY A 196 5.65 -11.03 6.53
N HIS A 197 5.25 -10.28 7.57
CA HIS A 197 4.66 -10.82 8.80
C HIS A 197 3.13 -10.83 8.75
N ALA A 198 2.52 -11.91 9.24
CA ALA A 198 1.07 -12.02 9.37
C ALA A 198 0.62 -11.43 10.71
N VAL A 199 -0.14 -10.35 10.66
CA VAL A 199 -0.64 -9.62 11.83
C VAL A 199 -2.17 -9.57 11.86
N ARG A 200 -2.73 -9.36 13.05
CA ARG A 200 -4.16 -9.25 13.31
C ARG A 200 -4.45 -7.99 14.12
N VAL A 201 -5.73 -7.62 14.16
CA VAL A 201 -6.21 -6.57 15.07
C VAL A 201 -5.77 -6.85 16.50
N GLY A 202 -5.15 -5.85 17.13
CA GLY A 202 -4.60 -5.89 18.49
C GLY A 202 -3.18 -6.44 18.59
N MET A 203 -2.53 -6.80 17.48
CA MET A 203 -1.11 -7.19 17.50
C MET A 203 -0.20 -5.98 17.31
N GLU A 204 0.94 -6.02 17.99
CA GLU A 204 2.04 -5.08 17.79
C GLU A 204 2.73 -5.34 16.44
N LEU A 205 3.12 -4.26 15.78
CA LEU A 205 3.82 -4.23 14.52
C LEU A 205 5.10 -3.40 14.74
N GLY A 206 6.25 -4.07 14.74
CA GLY A 206 7.51 -3.41 15.09
C GLY A 206 7.56 -3.05 16.57
N THR A 207 8.11 -1.88 16.87
CA THR A 207 8.34 -1.41 18.25
C THR A 207 7.27 -0.42 18.72
N HIS A 208 6.75 0.42 17.82
CA HIS A 208 5.89 1.54 18.20
C HIS A 208 4.43 1.42 17.75
N PHE A 209 4.10 0.47 16.86
CA PHE A 209 2.77 0.43 16.23
C PHE A 209 1.92 -0.73 16.72
N THR A 210 0.61 -0.50 16.81
CA THR A 210 -0.38 -1.55 17.07
C THR A 210 -1.47 -1.53 16.00
N VAL A 211 -1.89 -2.69 15.53
CA VAL A 211 -2.97 -2.79 14.53
C VAL A 211 -4.33 -2.56 15.19
N VAL A 212 -5.05 -1.52 14.78
CA VAL A 212 -6.37 -1.17 15.32
C VAL A 212 -7.49 -1.78 14.49
N GLU A 213 -7.39 -1.70 13.17
CA GLU A 213 -8.46 -2.13 12.27
C GLU A 213 -7.89 -2.69 10.97
N ILE A 214 -8.56 -3.72 10.43
CA ILE A 214 -8.23 -4.29 9.12
C ILE A 214 -9.52 -4.34 8.31
N THR A 215 -9.63 -3.46 7.31
CA THR A 215 -10.86 -3.28 6.54
C THR A 215 -10.57 -3.34 5.04
N GLY A 216 -11.11 -4.38 4.39
CA GLY A 216 -10.99 -4.57 2.94
C GLY A 216 -9.54 -4.70 2.47
N ARG A 217 -8.95 -3.59 2.02
CA ARG A 217 -7.59 -3.49 1.47
C ARG A 217 -6.69 -2.53 2.24
N THR A 218 -7.16 -2.04 3.38
CA THR A 218 -6.48 -1.05 4.20
C THR A 218 -6.34 -1.55 5.64
N VAL A 219 -5.28 -1.12 6.29
CA VAL A 219 -4.97 -1.45 7.68
C VAL A 219 -4.70 -0.16 8.42
N ILE A 220 -5.43 0.05 9.52
CA ILE A 220 -5.23 1.20 10.40
C ILE A 220 -4.32 0.73 11.54
N ILE A 221 -3.18 1.39 11.66
CA ILE A 221 -2.21 1.20 12.74
C ILE A 221 -2.16 2.45 13.60
N GLU A 222 -1.87 2.29 14.89
CA GLU A 222 -1.81 3.39 15.85
C GLU A 222 -0.45 3.39 16.55
N ALA A 223 0.16 4.57 16.67
CA ALA A 223 1.35 4.84 17.48
C ALA A 223 1.17 6.18 18.18
N ASP A 224 1.44 6.24 19.49
CA ASP A 224 1.33 7.46 20.31
C ASP A 224 -0.02 8.20 20.18
N GLY A 225 -1.10 7.46 19.94
CA GLY A 225 -2.46 8.00 19.77
C GLY A 225 -2.76 8.58 18.39
N LEU A 226 -1.79 8.53 17.45
CA LEU A 226 -1.97 8.90 16.05
C LEU A 226 -2.30 7.66 15.23
N ARG A 227 -3.26 7.79 14.31
CA ARG A 227 -3.70 6.70 13.44
C ARG A 227 -3.12 6.89 12.04
N TYR A 228 -2.54 5.82 11.51
CA TYR A 228 -2.00 5.78 10.17
C TYR A 228 -2.70 4.71 9.36
N GLU A 229 -3.07 5.04 8.14
CA GLU A 229 -3.64 4.12 7.18
C GLU A 229 -2.55 3.59 6.24
N LEU A 230 -2.44 2.26 6.22
CA LEU A 230 -1.64 1.51 5.26
C LEU A 230 -2.56 0.95 4.18
N ALA A 231 -2.35 1.39 2.95
CA ALA A 231 -3.03 0.87 1.77
C ALA A 231 -2.05 0.12 0.85
N MET A 232 -2.54 -0.89 0.14
CA MET A 232 -1.68 -1.66 -0.77
C MET A 232 -1.09 -0.76 -1.86
N GLY A 233 0.24 -0.76 -1.98
CA GLY A 233 0.95 0.00 -3.01
C GLY A 233 0.97 1.52 -2.79
N GLN A 234 0.61 1.98 -1.59
CA GLN A 234 0.71 3.39 -1.19
C GLN A 234 1.54 3.51 0.09
N PRO A 235 2.32 4.60 0.24
CA PRO A 235 2.98 4.88 1.52
C PRO A 235 1.92 5.13 2.60
N ALA A 236 2.28 4.86 3.86
CA ALA A 236 1.41 5.11 4.99
C ALA A 236 1.01 6.59 5.06
N GLN A 237 -0.26 6.86 5.33
CA GLN A 237 -0.80 8.22 5.45
C GLN A 237 -1.40 8.41 6.84
N LEU A 238 -1.23 9.60 7.43
CA LEU A 238 -1.90 9.96 8.67
C LEU A 238 -3.39 10.15 8.41
N VAL A 239 -4.23 9.58 9.27
CA VAL A 239 -5.69 9.72 9.23
C VAL A 239 -6.15 10.40 10.51
N ASP A 240 -6.74 11.59 10.35
CA ASP A 240 -7.42 12.35 11.42
C ASP A 240 -8.76 11.71 11.83
#